data_AF-A0A0P1GEZ1-F1
#
_entry.id   AF-A0A0P1GEZ1-F1
#
_cell.length_a   1.000
_cell.length_b   1.000
_cell.length_c   1.000
_cell.angle_alpha   90.00
_cell.angle_beta   90.00
_cell.angle_gamma   90.00
#
_symmetry.space_group_name_H-M   'P 1'
#
loop_
_entity.id
_entity.type
_entity.pdbx_description
1 polymer ?
#
loop_
_entity_poly.entity_id
_entity_poly.type
_entity_poly.pdbx_seq_one_letter_code
_entity_poly.pdbx_strand_id
1 'polypeptide(L)'
;MAVLCEEVNWPVDTGHVDKLVVMHGLETSEQPSSLLEECFRVLGPGGKAMFIVPNRGGMWSRSDRTPFGYGRPYTLSQLEAQLKYHQFSIERHEFGLYQPPSQRRFWRKTGQMLEQLGHSVSMIAAGGVIMVEVSKRTPAPMGPGLKEAVSRPLRILTPNPSKEVKPI
;
A
#
# COMPACT_ATOMS: atom_id res chain seq x y z
N MET A 1 12.13 11.27 17.27
CA MET A 1 12.16 12.61 16.65
C MET A 1 10.78 12.87 16.07
N ALA A 2 10.29 14.11 16.15
CA ALA A 2 9.04 14.54 15.53
C ALA A 2 9.30 15.89 14.89
N VAL A 3 8.66 16.15 13.75
CA VAL A 3 8.79 17.41 13.00
C VAL A 3 7.41 17.83 12.50
N LEU A 4 7.15 19.13 12.53
CA LEU A 4 6.01 19.73 11.85
C LEU A 4 6.48 20.16 10.46
N CYS A 5 5.81 19.69 9.41
CA CYS A 5 6.11 20.03 8.04
C CYS A 5 4.84 20.06 7.20
N GLU A 6 4.93 20.66 6.02
CA GLU A 6 3.87 20.66 5.03
C GLU A 6 3.58 19.23 4.54
N GLU A 7 2.30 18.91 4.32
CA GLU A 7 1.87 17.55 4.00
C GLU A 7 2.42 17.01 2.66
N VAL A 8 2.81 17.89 1.73
CA VAL A 8 3.35 17.53 0.40
C VAL A 8 4.86 17.76 0.27
N ASN A 9 5.55 18.13 1.36
CA ASN A 9 6.98 18.45 1.33
C ASN A 9 7.68 17.91 2.58
N TRP A 10 7.77 16.58 2.67
CA TRP A 10 8.38 15.91 3.79
C TRP A 10 9.90 16.03 3.72
N PRO A 11 10.57 16.29 4.86
CA PRO A 11 12.03 16.36 4.95
C PRO A 11 12.66 14.96 4.94
N VAL A 12 12.30 14.17 3.92
CA VAL A 12 12.72 12.78 3.72
C VAL A 12 13.11 12.63 2.26
N ASP A 13 14.28 12.04 2.05
CA ASP A 13 14.81 11.82 0.71
C ASP A 13 13.97 10.80 -0.07
N THR A 14 13.99 10.92 -1.40
CA THR A 14 13.29 9.99 -2.29
C THR A 14 13.79 8.57 -2.07
N GLY A 15 12.87 7.62 -1.97
CA GLY A 15 13.19 6.20 -1.84
C GLY A 15 13.77 5.75 -0.49
N HIS A 16 13.82 6.62 0.53
CA HIS A 16 14.45 6.31 1.81
C HIS A 16 13.55 5.53 2.79
N VAL A 17 12.26 5.42 2.50
CA VAL A 17 11.28 4.80 3.39
C VAL A 17 10.92 3.40 2.90
N ASP A 18 11.16 2.38 3.73
CA ASP A 18 10.71 1.00 3.44
C ASP A 18 9.25 0.76 3.84
N LYS A 19 8.81 1.41 4.91
CA LYS A 19 7.46 1.27 5.50
C LYS A 19 6.92 2.63 5.90
N LEU A 20 5.77 2.98 5.35
CA LEU A 20 5.07 4.24 5.63
C LEU A 20 3.71 3.93 6.27
N VAL A 21 3.34 4.68 7.30
CA VAL A 21 1.99 4.63 7.88
C VAL A 21 1.39 6.02 7.79
N VAL A 22 0.30 6.15 7.05
CA VAL A 22 -0.46 7.40 6.90
C VAL A 22 -1.76 7.23 7.65
N MET A 23 -1.81 7.79 8.86
CA MET A 23 -2.98 7.72 9.73
C MET A 23 -3.69 9.06 9.71
N HIS A 24 -4.94 9.06 9.24
CA HIS A 24 -5.79 10.24 9.15
C HIS A 24 -5.27 11.41 8.30
N GLY A 25 -4.20 11.19 7.53
CA GLY A 25 -3.61 12.26 6.70
C GLY A 25 -4.36 12.50 5.39
N LEU A 26 -4.98 11.46 4.82
CA LEU A 26 -5.55 11.55 3.47
C LEU A 26 -6.91 12.26 3.45
N GLU A 27 -7.77 12.02 4.44
CA GLU A 27 -9.10 12.64 4.51
C GLU A 27 -9.08 14.09 4.99
N THR A 28 -8.02 14.50 5.69
CA THR A 28 -7.84 15.88 6.16
C THR A 28 -7.06 16.74 5.18
N SER A 29 -6.38 16.11 4.22
CA SER A 29 -5.55 16.81 3.23
C SER A 29 -6.40 17.64 2.28
N GLU A 30 -5.93 18.84 1.99
CA GLU A 30 -6.50 19.69 0.93
C GLU A 30 -6.00 19.26 -0.45
N GLN A 31 -4.85 18.57 -0.51
CA GLN A 31 -4.18 18.12 -1.73
C GLN A 31 -3.89 16.60 -1.69
N PRO A 32 -4.92 15.74 -1.62
CA PRO A 32 -4.74 14.30 -1.40
C PRO A 32 -3.94 13.61 -2.51
N SER A 33 -4.06 14.07 -3.76
CA SER A 33 -3.26 13.54 -4.87
C SER A 33 -1.77 13.86 -4.73
N SER A 34 -1.43 15.10 -4.37
CA SER A 34 -0.04 15.50 -4.13
C SER A 34 0.54 14.82 -2.89
N LEU A 35 -0.27 14.60 -1.85
CA LEU A 35 0.13 13.79 -0.70
C LEU A 35 0.45 12.34 -1.10
N LEU A 36 -0.36 11.73 -1.98
CA LEU A 36 -0.09 10.37 -2.47
C LEU A 36 1.16 10.31 -3.36
N GLU A 37 1.43 11.35 -4.14
CA GLU A 37 2.69 11.51 -4.88
C GLU A 37 3.89 11.61 -3.93
N GLU A 38 3.76 12.38 -2.85
CA GLU A 38 4.79 12.52 -1.83
C GLU A 38 5.06 11.20 -1.09
N CYS A 39 3.99 10.49 -0.72
CA CYS A 39 4.08 9.13 -0.18
C CYS A 39 4.83 8.20 -1.14
N PHE A 40 4.50 8.25 -2.43
CA PHE A 40 5.16 7.44 -3.45
C PHE A 40 6.62 7.83 -3.63
N ARG A 41 6.95 9.13 -3.56
CA ARG A 41 8.31 9.66 -3.69
C ARG A 41 9.22 9.11 -2.59
N VAL A 42 8.82 9.23 -1.33
CA VAL A 42 9.65 8.80 -0.20
C VAL A 42 9.82 7.29 -0.11
N LEU A 43 8.86 6.51 -0.62
CA LEU A 43 8.93 5.06 -0.59
C LEU A 43 10.02 4.50 -1.52
N GLY A 44 10.85 3.62 -0.98
CA GLY A 44 11.83 2.85 -1.73
C GLY A 44 11.20 1.85 -2.71
N PRO A 45 11.96 1.33 -3.68
CA PRO A 45 11.56 0.18 -4.49
C PRO A 45 11.04 -0.99 -3.64
N GLY A 46 9.82 -1.46 -3.88
CA GLY A 46 9.21 -2.54 -3.09
C GLY A 46 8.79 -2.13 -1.67
N GLY A 47 8.91 -0.85 -1.32
CA GLY A 47 8.43 -0.30 -0.05
C GLY A 47 6.91 -0.44 0.09
N LYS A 48 6.44 -0.45 1.33
CA LYS A 48 5.03 -0.64 1.69
C LYS A 48 4.45 0.58 2.38
N ALA A 49 3.19 0.88 2.13
CA ALA A 49 2.44 1.88 2.88
C ALA A 49 1.15 1.31 3.45
N MET A 50 0.74 1.79 4.62
CA MET A 50 -0.55 1.53 5.23
C MET A 50 -1.31 2.84 5.37
N PHE A 51 -2.46 2.93 4.71
CA PHE A 51 -3.37 4.06 4.80
C PHE A 51 -4.51 3.73 5.74
N ILE A 52 -4.76 4.58 6.72
CA ILE A 52 -5.82 4.42 7.71
C ILE A 52 -6.71 5.66 7.63
N VAL A 53 -7.93 5.47 7.13
CA VAL A 53 -8.90 6.56 6.88
C VAL A 53 -10.27 6.25 7.49
N PRO A 54 -11.09 7.25 7.83
CA PRO A 54 -12.47 7.06 8.25
C PRO A 54 -13.30 6.37 7.18
N ASN A 55 -14.10 5.39 7.60
CA ASN A 55 -15.03 4.70 6.74
C ASN A 55 -16.33 5.52 6.58
N ARG A 56 -16.66 5.96 5.37
CA ARG A 56 -17.92 6.67 5.05
C ARG A 56 -19.17 5.85 5.36
N GLY A 57 -19.07 4.52 5.31
CA GLY A 57 -20.16 3.61 5.69
C GLY A 57 -20.31 3.42 7.21
N GLY A 58 -19.27 3.75 7.99
CA GLY A 58 -19.20 3.48 9.42
C GLY A 58 -20.06 4.40 10.29
N MET A 59 -20.49 3.91 11.44
CA MET A 59 -21.29 4.69 12.40
C MET A 59 -20.52 5.90 12.96
N TRP A 60 -19.18 5.86 12.92
CA TRP A 60 -18.28 6.89 13.45
C TRP A 60 -18.17 8.13 12.54
N SER A 61 -18.28 7.98 11.21
CA SER A 61 -18.23 9.11 10.27
C SER A 61 -19.57 9.87 10.17
N ARG A 62 -20.63 9.37 10.81
CA ARG A 62 -21.97 9.98 10.80
C ARG A 62 -22.19 11.05 11.87
N SER A 63 -21.20 11.32 12.71
CA SER A 63 -21.31 12.35 13.74
C SER A 63 -20.01 13.14 13.91
N ASP A 64 -20.11 14.46 13.83
CA ASP A 64 -19.04 15.45 14.11
C ASP A 64 -18.54 15.39 15.57
N ARG A 65 -19.22 14.60 16.42
CA ARG A 65 -18.85 14.34 17.81
C ARG A 65 -17.79 13.25 17.96
N THR A 66 -17.38 12.60 16.87
CA THR A 66 -16.29 11.63 16.89
C THR A 66 -15.03 12.21 16.25
N PRO A 67 -13.82 11.75 16.63
CA PRO A 67 -12.57 12.22 16.01
C PRO A 67 -12.46 11.87 14.51
N PHE A 68 -13.43 11.15 13.94
CA PHE A 68 -13.49 10.73 12.54
C PHE A 68 -14.62 11.43 11.75
N GLY A 69 -15.33 12.38 12.36
CA GLY A 69 -16.38 13.17 11.71
C GLY A 69 -15.86 14.35 10.88
N TYR A 70 -14.55 14.62 10.91
CA TYR A 70 -13.91 15.72 10.19
C TYR A 70 -13.18 15.20 8.93
N GLY A 71 -13.18 15.99 7.86
CA GLY A 71 -12.56 15.63 6.59
C GLY A 71 -13.50 14.94 5.59
N ARG A 72 -12.92 14.30 4.56
CA ARG A 72 -13.67 13.58 3.52
C ARG A 72 -13.60 12.08 3.74
N PRO A 73 -14.60 11.45 4.39
CA PRO A 73 -14.55 10.02 4.65
C PRO A 73 -14.57 9.22 3.34
N TYR A 74 -13.87 8.10 3.33
CA TYR A 74 -13.66 7.28 2.14
C TYR A 74 -14.56 6.04 2.15
N THR A 75 -15.00 5.61 0.97
CA THR A 75 -15.34 4.19 0.76
C THR A 75 -14.09 3.41 0.38
N LEU A 76 -14.07 2.10 0.64
CA LEU A 76 -12.95 1.25 0.26
C LEU A 76 -12.66 1.34 -1.25
N SER A 77 -13.71 1.31 -2.08
CA SER A 77 -13.58 1.41 -3.54
C SER A 77 -12.95 2.74 -4.00
N GLN A 78 -13.33 3.86 -3.36
CA GLN A 78 -12.75 5.17 -3.65
C GLN A 78 -11.27 5.22 -3.29
N LEU A 79 -10.92 4.70 -2.11
CA LEU A 79 -9.54 4.65 -1.65
C LEU A 79 -8.68 3.77 -2.55
N GLU A 80 -9.14 2.55 -2.87
CA GLU A 80 -8.41 1.66 -3.78
C GLU A 80 -8.23 2.25 -5.18
N ALA A 81 -9.25 2.94 -5.70
CA ALA A 81 -9.16 3.59 -7.00
C ALA A 81 -8.10 4.70 -7.02
N GLN A 82 -8.06 5.55 -5.99
CA GLN A 82 -7.03 6.59 -5.86
C GLN A 82 -5.63 5.99 -5.71
N LEU A 83 -5.46 4.98 -4.85
CA LEU A 83 -4.17 4.33 -4.65
C LEU A 83 -3.65 3.70 -5.95
N LYS A 84 -4.51 3.00 -6.69
CA LYS A 84 -4.16 2.43 -8.01
C LYS A 84 -3.81 3.52 -9.03
N TYR A 85 -4.53 4.65 -9.03
CA TYR A 85 -4.22 5.80 -9.89
C TYR A 85 -2.80 6.33 -9.62
N HIS A 86 -2.38 6.36 -8.36
CA HIS A 86 -1.03 6.75 -7.94
C HIS A 86 -0.01 5.57 -7.98
N GLN A 87 -0.27 4.56 -8.80
CA GLN A 87 0.65 3.43 -9.07
C GLN A 87 0.94 2.51 -7.87
N PHE A 88 0.17 2.62 -6.79
CA PHE A 88 0.23 1.67 -5.70
C PHE A 88 -0.45 0.36 -6.09
N SER A 89 0.11 -0.75 -5.60
CA SER A 89 -0.51 -2.06 -5.70
C SER A 89 -1.15 -2.43 -4.37
N ILE A 90 -2.45 -2.70 -4.40
CA ILE A 90 -3.20 -3.10 -3.20
C ILE A 90 -2.77 -4.50 -2.80
N GLU A 91 -2.34 -4.66 -1.55
CA GLU A 91 -1.93 -5.96 -0.97
C GLU A 91 -3.07 -6.57 -0.16
N ARG A 92 -3.62 -5.79 0.78
CA ARG A 92 -4.77 -6.19 1.60
C ARG A 92 -5.52 -4.98 2.12
N HIS A 93 -6.79 -5.18 2.48
CA HIS A 93 -7.57 -4.20 3.23
C HIS A 93 -8.25 -4.87 4.43
N GLU A 94 -8.42 -4.10 5.50
CA GLU A 94 -9.16 -4.50 6.70
C GLU A 94 -10.00 -3.34 7.20
N PHE A 95 -11.10 -3.65 7.89
CA PHE A 95 -11.89 -2.65 8.60
C PHE A 95 -11.58 -2.75 10.10
N GLY A 96 -11.54 -1.59 10.76
CA GLY A 96 -11.25 -1.49 12.19
C GLY A 96 -12.27 -0.63 12.92
N LEU A 97 -12.17 -0.56 14.25
CA LEU A 97 -13.04 0.25 15.12
C LEU A 97 -14.53 -0.14 15.03
N TYR A 98 -14.84 -1.40 15.36
CA TYR A 98 -16.21 -1.94 15.42
C TYR A 98 -16.96 -1.57 16.72
N GLN A 99 -16.25 -1.08 17.73
CA GLN A 99 -16.85 -0.67 19.00
C GLN A 99 -17.65 0.62 18.80
N PRO A 100 -18.84 0.79 19.38
CA PRO A 100 -19.60 2.04 19.28
C PRO A 100 -18.99 3.16 20.13
N PRO A 101 -19.13 4.45 19.73
CA PRO A 101 -18.62 5.60 20.48
C PRO A 101 -19.36 5.77 21.81
N SER A 102 -18.87 5.16 22.89
CA SER A 102 -19.43 5.38 24.22
C SER A 102 -18.32 5.60 25.26
N GLN A 103 -18.47 6.63 26.08
CA GLN A 103 -17.54 6.99 27.16
C GLN A 103 -17.68 6.11 28.43
N ARG A 104 -18.46 5.01 28.39
CA ARG A 104 -18.73 4.19 29.57
C ARG A 104 -17.64 3.11 29.75
N ARG A 105 -16.99 3.09 30.93
CA ARG A 105 -15.92 2.15 31.36
C ARG A 105 -16.22 0.66 31.10
N PHE A 106 -17.48 0.30 30.93
CA PHE A 106 -17.95 -1.05 30.62
C PHE A 106 -17.44 -1.57 29.26
N TRP A 107 -17.33 -0.70 28.24
CA TRP A 107 -16.97 -1.09 26.87
C TRP A 107 -15.48 -1.38 26.66
N ARG A 108 -14.60 -0.85 27.52
CA ARG A 108 -13.16 -1.18 27.50
C ARG A 108 -12.86 -2.63 27.89
N LYS A 109 -13.75 -3.30 28.63
CA LYS A 109 -13.58 -4.71 29.05
C LYS A 109 -14.21 -5.71 28.07
N THR A 110 -15.19 -5.28 27.27
CA THR A 110 -15.91 -6.13 26.29
C THR A 110 -15.39 -5.98 24.86
N GLY A 111 -14.58 -4.95 24.56
CA GLY A 111 -13.97 -4.76 23.24
C GLY A 111 -13.10 -5.93 22.77
N GLN A 112 -12.34 -6.54 23.67
CA GLN A 112 -11.46 -7.68 23.37
C GLN A 112 -12.24 -8.97 23.04
N MET A 113 -13.45 -9.11 23.60
CA MET A 113 -14.33 -10.27 23.38
C MET A 113 -15.17 -10.11 22.09
N LEU A 114 -15.48 -8.87 21.70
CA LEU A 114 -16.18 -8.56 20.44
C LEU A 114 -15.27 -8.66 19.21
N GLU A 115 -13.96 -8.41 19.35
CA GLU A 115 -12.98 -8.66 18.28
C GLU A 115 -12.92 -10.15 17.88
N GLN A 116 -13.09 -11.07 18.83
CA GLN A 116 -13.07 -12.52 18.55
C GLN A 116 -14.38 -13.05 17.94
N LEU A 117 -15.51 -12.37 18.18
CA LEU A 117 -16.84 -12.76 17.66
C LEU A 117 -17.24 -12.03 16.37
N GLY A 118 -16.40 -11.10 15.88
CA GLY A 118 -16.69 -10.20 14.75
C GLY A 118 -16.73 -10.84 13.36
N HIS A 119 -16.47 -12.14 13.22
CA HIS A 119 -16.45 -12.85 11.94
C HIS A 119 -17.84 -13.18 11.36
N SER A 120 -18.95 -12.93 12.08
CA SER A 120 -20.29 -13.20 11.56
C SER A 120 -20.94 -11.98 10.86
N VAL A 121 -20.60 -11.82 9.58
CA VAL A 121 -21.48 -11.47 8.42
C VAL A 121 -22.28 -10.15 8.41
N SER A 122 -22.33 -9.31 9.46
CA SER A 122 -22.91 -7.95 9.32
C SER A 122 -22.08 -6.78 9.89
N MET A 123 -21.04 -7.06 10.69
CA MET A 123 -20.17 -6.03 11.27
C MET A 123 -18.99 -5.60 10.38
N ILE A 124 -18.63 -6.37 9.35
CA ILE A 124 -17.45 -6.13 8.50
C ILE A 124 -17.55 -4.79 7.75
N ALA A 125 -18.76 -4.32 7.43
CA ALA A 125 -18.99 -3.01 6.80
C ALA A 125 -19.20 -1.85 7.80
N ALA A 126 -19.23 -2.14 9.12
CA ALA A 126 -19.57 -1.19 10.18
C ALA A 126 -18.36 -0.63 10.94
N GLY A 127 -17.14 -1.06 10.62
CA GLY A 127 -15.92 -0.52 11.21
C GLY A 127 -15.79 0.99 10.94
N GLY A 128 -15.41 1.77 11.94
CA GLY A 128 -15.24 3.22 11.83
C GLY A 128 -14.05 3.64 10.95
N VAL A 129 -13.08 2.75 10.70
CA VAL A 129 -11.90 3.02 9.87
C VAL A 129 -11.67 1.92 8.83
N ILE A 130 -11.09 2.32 7.70
CA ILE A 130 -10.59 1.46 6.63
C ILE A 130 -9.06 1.50 6.69
N MET A 131 -8.44 0.33 6.71
CA MET A 131 -6.99 0.16 6.63
C MET A 131 -6.66 -0.50 5.30
N VAL A 132 -5.80 0.10 4.49
CA VAL A 132 -5.36 -0.47 3.21
C VAL A 132 -3.83 -0.52 3.19
N GLU A 133 -3.29 -1.72 3.08
CA GLU A 133 -1.86 -1.94 2.82
C GLU A 133 -1.61 -1.98 1.32
N VAL A 134 -0.59 -1.25 0.89
CA VAL A 134 -0.14 -1.18 -0.48
C VAL A 134 1.36 -1.35 -0.60
N SER A 135 1.82 -1.73 -1.78
CA SER A 135 3.23 -1.77 -2.17
C SER A 135 3.50 -0.82 -3.32
N LYS A 136 4.71 -0.25 -3.33
CA LYS A 136 5.28 0.46 -4.49
C LYS A 136 5.85 -0.57 -5.45
N ARG A 137 5.10 -0.90 -6.51
CA ARG A 137 5.63 -1.77 -7.57
C ARG A 137 6.68 -1.02 -8.37
N THR A 138 7.90 -1.53 -8.34
CA THR A 138 8.86 -1.23 -9.39
C THR A 138 8.61 -2.14 -10.58
N PRO A 139 8.49 -1.60 -11.80
CA PRO A 139 8.56 -2.41 -13.00
C PRO A 139 9.82 -3.27 -12.92
N ALA A 140 9.68 -4.59 -13.15
CA ALA A 140 10.86 -5.42 -13.36
C ALA A 140 11.69 -4.78 -14.48
N PRO A 141 13.02 -4.73 -14.39
CA PRO A 141 13.83 -4.29 -15.51
C PRO A 141 13.45 -5.16 -16.71
N MET A 142 12.82 -4.56 -17.73
CA MET A 142 12.73 -5.18 -19.04
C MET A 142 14.14 -5.13 -19.61
N GLY A 143 15.00 -6.04 -19.14
CA GLY A 143 16.26 -6.30 -19.81
C GLY A 143 15.96 -6.70 -21.26
N PRO A 144 16.88 -6.48 -22.21
CA PRO A 144 16.73 -6.96 -23.57
C PRO A 144 16.90 -8.49 -23.60
N GLY A 145 15.94 -9.20 -23.02
CA GLY A 145 15.82 -10.63 -23.05
C GLY A 145 14.87 -10.99 -24.17
N LEU A 146 15.27 -10.72 -25.42
CA LEU A 146 14.79 -11.54 -26.52
C LEU A 146 15.16 -12.97 -26.10
N LYS A 147 14.20 -13.73 -25.60
CA LYS A 147 14.35 -15.18 -25.47
C LYS A 147 14.37 -15.71 -26.89
N GLU A 148 15.49 -15.50 -27.57
CA GLU A 148 15.80 -16.24 -28.76
C GLU A 148 15.97 -17.68 -28.28
N ALA A 149 14.88 -18.44 -28.37
CA ALA A 149 14.90 -19.87 -28.19
C ALA A 149 15.74 -20.44 -29.34
N VAL A 150 17.05 -20.42 -29.18
CA VAL A 150 17.98 -21.02 -30.14
C VAL A 150 17.81 -22.53 -30.03
N SER A 151 16.90 -23.07 -30.84
CA SER A 151 16.61 -24.50 -30.91
C SER A 151 17.77 -25.32 -31.49
N ARG A 152 18.77 -24.66 -32.11
CA ARG A 152 19.95 -25.31 -32.68
C ARG A 152 21.19 -24.43 -32.55
N PRO A 153 22.10 -24.69 -31.58
CA PRO A 153 23.39 -24.02 -31.57
C PRO A 153 24.16 -24.42 -32.82
N LEU A 154 24.64 -23.43 -33.59
CA LEU A 154 25.44 -23.64 -34.80
C LEU A 154 26.73 -24.41 -34.46
N ARG A 155 26.82 -25.63 -34.97
CA ARG A 155 27.90 -26.61 -34.75
C ARG A 155 29.13 -26.35 -35.62
N ILE A 156 29.49 -25.08 -35.83
CA ILE A 156 30.51 -24.67 -36.83
C ILE A 156 31.79 -24.09 -36.20
N LEU A 157 31.84 -23.87 -34.88
CA LEU A 157 33.02 -23.25 -34.23
C LEU A 157 33.80 -24.14 -33.27
N THR A 158 33.67 -25.47 -33.35
CA THR A 158 34.63 -26.35 -32.68
C THR A 158 35.87 -26.49 -33.56
N PRO A 159 37.08 -26.09 -33.11
CA PRO A 159 38.29 -26.35 -33.86
C PRO A 159 38.46 -27.87 -33.93
N ASN A 160 38.53 -28.43 -35.14
CA ASN A 160 38.79 -29.85 -35.33
C ASN A 160 40.27 -30.13 -34.99
N PRO A 161 40.60 -30.94 -33.96
CA PRO A 161 41.98 -31.18 -33.57
C PRO A 161 42.72 -32.15 -34.51
N SER A 162 42.11 -32.62 -35.60
CA SER A 162 42.74 -33.54 -36.55
C SER A 162 43.02 -32.88 -37.90
N LYS A 163 44.02 -32.00 -37.94
CA LYS A 163 44.83 -31.78 -39.14
C LYS A 163 46.29 -31.72 -38.72
N GLU A 164 46.87 -32.89 -38.48
CA GLU A 164 48.31 -33.03 -38.50
C GLU A 164 48.81 -32.76 -39.92
N VAL A 165 49.57 -31.70 -40.07
CA VAL A 165 50.29 -31.37 -41.31
C VAL A 165 51.57 -32.21 -41.32
N LYS A 166 51.69 -33.15 -42.27
CA LYS A 166 52.94 -33.87 -42.51
C LYS A 166 53.98 -32.91 -43.09
N PRO A 167 55.21 -32.87 -42.54
CA PRO A 167 56.29 -32.11 -43.14
C PRO A 167 56.81 -32.83 -44.41
N ILE A 168 57.34 -32.01 -45.30
CA ILE A 168 57.90 -32.33 -46.62
C ILE A 168 59.35 -32.79 -46.46
#